data_AF-A0A1G0ZCA5-F1
#
_entry.id   AF-A0A1G0ZCA5-F1
#
_cell.length_a   1.000
_cell.length_b   1.000
_cell.length_c   1.000
_cell.angle_alpha   90.00
_cell.angle_beta   90.00
_cell.angle_gamma   90.00
#
_symmetry.space_group_name_H-M   'P 1'
#
loop_
_entity.id
_entity.type
_entity.pdbx_description
1 polymer ?
#
loop_
_entity_poly.entity_id
_entity_poly.type
_entity_poly.pdbx_seq_one_letter_code
_entity_poly.pdbx_strand_id
1 'polypeptide(L)'
;MYSDDKIKLFLEGDMKPWTEGYWDYRNMMFEKAVNTPDVIDYFRRKQLPGDYGFRLCERIIEYPWLFSKLEDRNSKILDAGSILNFRYLLEHPVLKNKKLSILTLAPEGNCFFDKSINYLYEDLRNIPFQNTYFDEIICISTLEHINMDNTIYGEEKLSGKTHDGVPDFAYADVIKEFIRILKPCGKIYITVPYGKFENHGFFQQFDRKMLEKITDMFSEAGTFETDFFRYFPDGWRFISREDCDDAESFNPHTGRGWKDDFAAHSRGICAIEFKKNKTGIS
;
A
#
# COMPACT_ATOMS: atom_id res chain seq x y z
N MET A 1 11.60 -19.04 5.00
CA MET A 1 11.37 -20.36 4.37
C MET A 1 9.95 -20.75 4.72
N TYR A 2 9.14 -21.04 3.71
CA TYR A 2 7.72 -21.38 3.88
C TYR A 2 7.58 -22.82 4.35
N SER A 3 6.51 -23.12 5.08
CA SER A 3 6.20 -24.50 5.48
C SER A 3 5.29 -25.16 4.46
N ASP A 4 5.83 -26.01 3.60
CA ASP A 4 5.06 -26.72 2.55
C ASP A 4 3.89 -27.52 3.13
N ASP A 5 4.08 -28.18 4.28
CA ASP A 5 3.01 -28.93 4.94
C ASP A 5 1.84 -28.04 5.38
N LYS A 6 2.12 -26.84 5.91
CA LYS A 6 1.08 -25.88 6.31
C LYS A 6 0.36 -25.29 5.11
N ILE A 7 1.10 -24.98 4.04
CA ILE A 7 0.52 -24.53 2.78
C ILE A 7 -0.42 -25.60 2.22
N LYS A 8 0.01 -26.86 2.22
CA LYS A 8 -0.80 -27.98 1.76
C LYS A 8 -2.10 -28.09 2.56
N LEU A 9 -2.03 -28.04 3.89
CA LEU A 9 -3.22 -28.05 4.75
C LEU A 9 -4.18 -26.89 4.45
N PHE A 10 -3.64 -25.69 4.21
CA PHE A 10 -4.44 -24.52 3.84
C PHE A 10 -5.16 -24.70 2.48
N LEU A 11 -4.45 -25.25 1.49
CA LEU A 11 -4.98 -25.51 0.14
C LEU A 11 -5.99 -26.66 0.08
N GLU A 12 -5.84 -27.67 0.94
CA GLU A 12 -6.76 -28.81 1.04
C GLU A 12 -8.04 -28.46 1.84
N GLY A 13 -8.02 -27.38 2.62
CA GLY A 13 -9.17 -26.84 3.34
C GLY A 13 -9.94 -25.76 2.57
N ASP A 14 -10.76 -24.99 3.29
CA ASP A 14 -11.59 -23.92 2.70
C ASP A 14 -10.81 -22.65 2.33
N MET A 15 -9.48 -22.65 2.50
CA MET A 15 -8.60 -21.51 2.26
C MET A 15 -9.04 -20.24 3.01
N LYS A 16 -9.52 -20.39 4.24
CA LYS A 16 -10.00 -19.26 5.05
C LYS A 16 -8.85 -18.35 5.47
N PRO A 17 -8.86 -17.04 5.12
CA PRO A 17 -7.79 -16.13 5.53
C PRO A 17 -7.57 -16.14 7.05
N TRP A 18 -6.31 -15.89 7.44
CA TRP A 18 -5.87 -15.82 8.83
C TRP A 18 -5.97 -17.14 9.63
N THR A 19 -6.13 -18.27 8.93
CA THR A 19 -5.99 -19.62 9.51
C THR A 19 -4.60 -20.21 9.31
N GLU A 20 -4.34 -21.41 9.83
CA GLU A 20 -3.04 -22.07 9.70
C GLU A 20 -2.65 -22.25 8.22
N GLY A 21 -1.38 -21.98 7.90
CA GLY A 21 -0.85 -22.03 6.52
C GLY A 21 -1.17 -20.82 5.66
N TYR A 22 -2.12 -19.96 6.04
CA TYR A 22 -2.43 -18.75 5.28
C TYR A 22 -1.21 -17.84 5.11
N TRP A 23 -0.47 -17.57 6.18
CA TRP A 23 0.71 -16.68 6.15
C TRP A 23 1.80 -17.19 5.20
N ASP A 24 2.07 -18.50 5.23
CA ASP A 24 3.06 -19.13 4.36
C ASP A 24 2.62 -19.07 2.89
N TYR A 25 1.38 -19.48 2.61
CA TYR A 25 0.81 -19.45 1.26
C TYR A 25 0.77 -18.04 0.70
N ARG A 26 0.28 -17.08 1.49
CA ARG A 26 0.14 -15.68 1.10
C ARG A 26 1.50 -15.07 0.76
N ASN A 27 2.51 -15.25 1.59
CA ASN A 27 3.84 -14.70 1.33
C ASN A 27 4.53 -15.36 0.12
N MET A 28 4.36 -16.67 -0.06
CA MET A 28 4.82 -17.37 -1.28
C MET A 28 4.15 -16.78 -2.54
N MET A 29 2.85 -16.54 -2.49
CA MET A 29 2.11 -15.97 -3.63
C MET A 29 2.51 -14.52 -3.92
N PHE A 30 2.82 -13.72 -2.89
CA PHE A 30 3.34 -12.36 -3.09
C PHE A 30 4.70 -12.36 -3.77
N GLU A 31 5.63 -13.20 -3.30
CA GLU A 31 6.95 -13.35 -3.92
C GLU A 31 6.82 -13.83 -5.37
N LYS A 32 5.93 -14.79 -5.64
CA LYS A 32 5.68 -15.26 -7.01
C LYS A 32 5.10 -14.15 -7.89
N ALA A 33 4.14 -13.38 -7.39
CA ALA A 33 3.45 -12.35 -8.16
C ALA A 33 4.39 -11.24 -8.62
N VAL A 34 5.31 -10.78 -7.76
CA VAL A 34 6.29 -9.74 -8.14
C VAL A 34 7.36 -10.24 -9.10
N ASN A 35 7.71 -11.53 -9.05
CA ASN A 35 8.76 -12.12 -9.87
C ASN A 35 8.27 -12.77 -11.17
N THR A 36 6.95 -12.78 -11.44
CA THR A 36 6.37 -13.38 -12.65
C THR A 36 6.09 -12.30 -13.71
N PRO A 37 6.81 -12.26 -14.84
CA PRO A 37 6.64 -11.22 -15.86
C PRO A 37 5.21 -11.09 -16.40
N ASP A 38 4.52 -12.22 -16.63
CA ASP A 38 3.15 -12.23 -17.12
C ASP A 38 2.18 -11.55 -16.16
N VAL A 39 2.40 -11.73 -14.84
CA VAL A 39 1.62 -11.02 -13.82
C VAL A 39 1.86 -9.53 -13.93
N ILE A 40 3.11 -9.09 -14.01
CA ILE A 40 3.42 -7.66 -14.18
C ILE A 40 2.76 -7.08 -15.44
N ASP A 41 2.73 -7.84 -16.53
CA ASP A 41 2.07 -7.44 -17.78
C ASP A 41 0.54 -7.30 -17.66
N TYR A 42 -0.11 -8.12 -16.84
CA TYR A 42 -1.54 -7.96 -16.52
C TYR A 42 -1.83 -6.60 -15.89
N PHE A 43 -0.97 -6.12 -14.98
CA PHE A 43 -1.12 -4.81 -14.35
C PHE A 43 -0.85 -3.67 -15.35
N ARG A 44 0.14 -3.81 -16.24
CA ARG A 44 0.39 -2.82 -17.31
C ARG A 44 -0.80 -2.68 -18.27
N ARG A 45 -1.50 -3.78 -18.54
CA ARG A 45 -2.67 -3.82 -19.44
C ARG A 45 -3.99 -3.57 -18.72
N LYS A 46 -3.97 -3.42 -17.39
CA LYS A 46 -5.15 -3.28 -16.51
C LYS A 46 -6.16 -4.43 -16.68
N GLN A 47 -5.68 -5.66 -16.81
CA GLN A 47 -6.48 -6.86 -17.04
C GLN A 47 -5.97 -8.03 -16.22
N LEU A 48 -6.73 -8.46 -15.21
CA LEU A 48 -6.39 -9.60 -14.36
C LEU A 48 -7.15 -10.87 -14.80
N PRO A 49 -6.58 -12.07 -14.62
CA PRO A 49 -7.33 -13.32 -14.66
C PRO A 49 -8.51 -13.30 -13.68
N GLY A 50 -9.59 -14.00 -14.01
CA GLY A 50 -10.83 -13.95 -13.22
C GLY A 50 -10.68 -14.43 -11.78
N ASP A 51 -9.76 -15.35 -11.52
CA ASP A 51 -9.45 -15.95 -10.22
C ASP A 51 -8.22 -15.33 -9.53
N TYR A 52 -7.70 -14.21 -10.06
CA TYR A 52 -6.46 -13.63 -9.58
C TYR A 52 -6.59 -13.18 -8.12
N GLY A 53 -5.69 -13.67 -7.25
CA GLY A 53 -5.69 -13.31 -5.85
C GLY A 53 -6.87 -13.86 -5.04
N PHE A 54 -7.50 -14.95 -5.50
CA PHE A 54 -8.49 -15.70 -4.73
C PHE A 54 -8.03 -15.95 -3.29
N ARG A 55 -8.85 -15.52 -2.31
CA ARG A 55 -8.59 -15.62 -0.85
C ARG A 55 -7.35 -14.88 -0.34
N LEU A 56 -6.73 -14.01 -1.13
CA LEU A 56 -5.53 -13.26 -0.74
C LEU A 56 -5.87 -11.79 -0.45
N CYS A 57 -5.16 -11.17 0.50
CA CYS A 57 -5.33 -9.75 0.80
C CYS A 57 -4.76 -8.86 -0.31
N GLU A 58 -5.08 -7.56 -0.24
CA GLU A 58 -4.76 -6.50 -1.19
C GLU A 58 -3.31 -6.45 -1.65
N ARG A 59 -2.36 -6.88 -0.82
CA ARG A 59 -0.94 -6.99 -1.19
C ARG A 59 -0.70 -7.80 -2.47
N ILE A 60 -1.58 -8.74 -2.82
CA ILE A 60 -1.51 -9.50 -4.07
C ILE A 60 -1.73 -8.64 -5.32
N ILE A 61 -2.44 -7.51 -5.21
CA ILE A 61 -2.60 -6.52 -6.27
C ILE A 61 -1.65 -5.33 -6.10
N GLU A 62 -1.31 -4.93 -4.88
CA GLU A 62 -0.53 -3.71 -4.65
C GLU A 62 0.95 -3.88 -5.02
N TYR A 63 1.56 -5.01 -4.67
CA TYR A 63 2.95 -5.24 -5.06
C TYR A 63 3.08 -5.30 -6.59
N PRO A 64 2.35 -6.14 -7.33
CA PRO A 64 2.53 -6.17 -8.78
C PRO A 64 2.13 -4.86 -9.46
N TRP A 65 1.13 -4.12 -8.94
CA TRP A 65 0.82 -2.78 -9.42
C TRP A 65 2.04 -1.86 -9.28
N LEU A 66 2.65 -1.75 -8.10
CA LEU A 66 3.84 -0.94 -7.87
C LEU A 66 4.99 -1.36 -8.80
N PHE A 67 5.32 -2.66 -8.84
CA PHE A 67 6.43 -3.18 -9.65
C PHE A 67 6.18 -3.08 -11.16
N SER A 68 4.92 -2.95 -11.61
CA SER A 68 4.59 -2.65 -13.00
C SER A 68 4.96 -1.22 -13.42
N LYS A 69 5.11 -0.30 -12.45
CA LYS A 69 5.38 1.13 -12.67
C LYS A 69 6.85 1.52 -12.43
N LEU A 70 7.55 0.78 -11.57
CA LEU A 70 8.95 1.05 -11.27
C LEU A 70 9.84 0.83 -12.50
N GLU A 71 10.76 1.76 -12.71
CA GLU A 71 11.75 1.71 -13.80
C GLU A 71 13.12 1.28 -13.26
N ASP A 72 13.86 0.44 -13.98
CA ASP A 72 15.26 0.15 -13.68
C ASP A 72 16.12 1.37 -14.06
N ARG A 73 16.39 2.20 -13.05
CA ARG A 73 17.20 3.41 -13.17
C ARG A 73 17.83 3.76 -11.84
N ASN A 74 18.95 4.48 -11.91
CA ASN A 74 19.54 5.11 -10.74
C ASN A 74 18.60 6.19 -10.21
N SER A 75 18.06 5.99 -9.00
CA SER A 75 17.16 6.96 -8.36
C SER A 75 17.24 6.89 -6.84
N LYS A 76 16.88 7.99 -6.16
CA LYS A 76 16.62 7.99 -4.73
C LYS A 76 15.14 7.70 -4.51
N ILE A 77 14.85 6.66 -3.73
CA ILE A 77 13.49 6.22 -3.45
C ILE A 77 13.20 6.24 -1.95
N LEU A 78 12.06 6.79 -1.58
CA LEU A 78 11.52 6.72 -0.24
C LEU A 78 10.42 5.66 -0.21
N ASP A 79 10.50 4.72 0.71
CA ASP A 79 9.40 3.87 1.13
C ASP A 79 8.83 4.41 2.45
N ALA A 80 7.65 5.04 2.37
CA ALA A 80 6.92 5.64 3.47
C ALA A 80 5.86 4.66 3.98
N GLY A 81 6.23 3.89 5.01
CA GLY A 81 5.42 2.81 5.59
C GLY A 81 6.04 1.42 5.45
N SER A 82 7.28 1.31 4.98
CA SER A 82 8.09 0.08 5.05
C SER A 82 7.55 -1.12 4.27
N ILE A 83 6.79 -0.86 3.21
CA ILE A 83 6.18 -1.94 2.43
C ILE A 83 7.22 -2.82 1.71
N LEU A 84 8.40 -2.26 1.43
CA LEU A 84 9.51 -2.95 0.79
C LEU A 84 10.41 -3.68 1.78
N ASN A 85 10.21 -3.61 3.11
CA ASN A 85 11.11 -4.18 4.13
C ASN A 85 11.03 -5.71 4.26
N PHE A 86 10.95 -6.41 3.13
CA PHE A 86 11.01 -7.85 3.00
C PHE A 86 12.11 -8.22 2.02
N ARG A 87 12.93 -9.22 2.38
CA ARG A 87 14.11 -9.60 1.59
C ARG A 87 13.80 -9.87 0.11
N TYR A 88 12.72 -10.60 -0.18
CA TYR A 88 12.33 -10.93 -1.55
C TYR A 88 11.94 -9.71 -2.40
N LEU A 89 11.46 -8.62 -1.78
CA LEU A 89 11.19 -7.36 -2.47
C LEU A 89 12.47 -6.56 -2.67
N LEU A 90 13.30 -6.45 -1.62
CA LEU A 90 14.57 -5.72 -1.66
C LEU A 90 15.57 -6.31 -2.66
N GLU A 91 15.45 -7.61 -2.94
CA GLU A 91 16.31 -8.32 -3.91
C GLU A 91 15.77 -8.27 -5.34
N HIS A 92 14.59 -7.68 -5.56
CA HIS A 92 14.03 -7.55 -6.89
C HIS A 92 14.92 -6.68 -7.80
N PRO A 93 15.23 -7.11 -9.04
CA PRO A 93 16.19 -6.43 -9.92
C PRO A 93 15.93 -4.93 -10.14
N VAL A 94 14.65 -4.52 -10.21
CA VAL A 94 14.27 -3.12 -10.42
C VAL A 94 14.76 -2.16 -9.32
N LEU A 95 15.02 -2.67 -8.10
CA LEU A 95 15.49 -1.87 -6.97
C LEU A 95 17.02 -1.82 -6.87
N LYS A 96 17.75 -2.68 -7.60
CA LYS A 96 19.20 -2.87 -7.48
C LYS A 96 20.00 -1.58 -7.59
N ASN A 97 19.58 -0.68 -8.48
CA ASN A 97 20.26 0.58 -8.78
C ASN A 97 19.71 1.77 -7.98
N LYS A 98 18.77 1.55 -7.06
CA LYS A 98 18.11 2.61 -6.32
C LYS A 98 18.73 2.78 -4.94
N LYS A 99 18.84 4.03 -4.48
CA LYS A 99 19.19 4.36 -3.10
C LYS A 99 17.91 4.43 -2.28
N LEU A 100 17.63 3.35 -1.54
CA LEU A 100 16.42 3.19 -0.76
C LEU A 100 16.57 3.79 0.64
N SER A 101 15.61 4.64 1.01
CA SER A 101 15.32 5.01 2.39
C SER A 101 13.96 4.48 2.78
N ILE A 102 13.86 3.87 3.95
CA ILE A 102 12.62 3.41 4.57
C ILE A 102 12.32 4.33 5.74
N LEU A 103 11.15 4.97 5.72
CA LEU A 103 10.63 5.77 6.82
C LEU A 103 9.35 5.11 7.32
N THR A 104 9.35 4.71 8.58
CA THR A 104 8.21 4.12 9.27
C THR A 104 8.09 4.72 10.66
N LEU A 105 7.00 4.49 11.39
CA LEU A 105 6.79 5.14 12.68
C LEU A 105 7.67 4.56 13.80
N ALA A 106 7.94 3.25 13.75
CA ALA A 106 8.68 2.53 14.78
C ALA A 106 9.62 1.45 14.20
N PRO A 107 10.65 1.02 14.95
CA PRO A 107 11.51 -0.09 14.57
C PRO A 107 10.76 -1.41 14.31
N GLU A 108 11.17 -2.11 13.26
CA GLU A 108 10.64 -3.43 12.91
C GLU A 108 11.62 -4.55 13.28
N GLY A 109 11.10 -5.78 13.38
CA GLY A 109 11.93 -6.95 13.68
C GLY A 109 12.95 -7.31 12.59
N ASN A 110 12.78 -6.79 11.37
CA ASN A 110 13.71 -6.97 10.26
C ASN A 110 14.42 -5.66 9.92
N CYS A 111 15.74 -5.73 9.75
CA CYS A 111 16.56 -4.64 9.24
C CYS A 111 17.61 -5.22 8.30
N PHE A 112 17.72 -4.65 7.09
CA PHE A 112 18.63 -5.09 6.03
C PHE A 112 19.71 -4.02 5.78
N PHE A 113 20.34 -3.54 6.86
CA PHE A 113 21.38 -2.51 6.81
C PHE A 113 22.59 -2.92 5.93
N ASP A 114 22.83 -4.22 5.77
CA ASP A 114 23.85 -4.79 4.88
C ASP A 114 23.62 -4.43 3.40
N LYS A 115 22.40 -4.05 3.04
CA LYS A 115 22.02 -3.60 1.69
C LYS A 115 22.13 -2.07 1.51
N SER A 116 22.79 -1.36 2.42
CA SER A 116 22.93 0.12 2.37
C SER A 116 21.59 0.88 2.38
N ILE A 117 20.59 0.34 3.06
CA ILE A 117 19.27 0.95 3.24
C ILE A 117 19.32 1.90 4.43
N ASN A 118 18.78 3.11 4.26
CA ASN A 118 18.61 4.05 5.38
C ASN A 118 17.26 3.80 6.06
N TYR A 119 17.26 3.47 7.34
CA TYR A 119 16.05 3.34 8.14
C TYR A 119 15.85 4.59 9.01
N LEU A 120 14.66 5.18 8.95
CA LEU A 120 14.26 6.33 9.74
C LEU A 120 12.94 6.04 10.46
N TYR A 121 12.83 6.53 11.70
CA TYR A 121 11.68 6.30 12.56
C TYR A 121 11.06 7.64 12.93
N GLU A 122 10.03 8.07 12.20
CA GLU A 122 9.40 9.38 12.35
C GLU A 122 7.94 9.35 11.90
N ASP A 123 7.18 10.35 12.34
CA ASP A 123 5.85 10.61 11.83
C ASP A 123 5.90 11.17 10.40
N LEU A 124 5.19 10.54 9.46
CA LEU A 124 5.13 10.97 8.06
C LEU A 124 4.55 12.37 7.85
N ARG A 125 3.89 12.95 8.86
CA ARG A 125 3.45 14.35 8.86
C ARG A 125 4.61 15.33 9.01
N ASN A 126 5.78 14.87 9.49
CA ASN A 126 6.97 15.67 9.76
C ASN A 126 8.22 14.99 9.18
N ILE A 127 8.38 15.01 7.85
CA ILE A 127 9.42 14.23 7.18
C ILE A 127 10.79 14.94 7.27
N PRO A 128 11.84 14.33 7.85
CA PRO A 128 13.14 14.96 8.09
C PRO A 128 14.05 14.99 6.84
N PHE A 129 13.46 15.14 5.65
CA PHE A 129 14.18 15.27 4.39
C PHE A 129 14.07 16.70 3.84
N GLN A 130 15.15 17.15 3.20
CA GLN A 130 15.15 18.43 2.50
C GLN A 130 14.17 18.43 1.31
N ASN A 131 13.79 19.62 0.85
CA ASN A 131 13.00 19.79 -0.35
C ASN A 131 13.68 19.11 -1.55
N THR A 132 12.88 18.60 -2.50
CA THR A 132 13.35 18.05 -3.78
C THR A 132 14.49 17.02 -3.66
N TYR A 133 14.38 16.11 -2.69
CA TYR A 133 15.38 15.10 -2.38
C TYR A 133 15.17 13.77 -3.12
N PHE A 134 13.93 13.29 -3.22
CA PHE A 134 13.61 11.98 -3.80
C PHE A 134 13.15 12.07 -5.25
N ASP A 135 13.50 11.05 -6.02
CA ASP A 135 13.02 10.87 -7.40
C ASP A 135 11.70 10.07 -7.42
N GLU A 136 11.52 9.17 -6.46
CA GLU A 136 10.37 8.28 -6.33
C GLU A 136 9.96 8.17 -4.84
N ILE A 137 8.66 8.17 -4.56
CA ILE A 137 8.10 7.94 -3.21
C ILE A 137 7.05 6.84 -3.31
N ILE A 138 7.11 5.87 -2.41
CA ILE A 138 6.17 4.74 -2.28
C ILE A 138 5.44 4.90 -0.95
N CYS A 139 4.12 4.77 -0.94
CA CYS A 139 3.31 4.82 0.28
C CYS A 139 2.06 3.93 0.10
N ILE A 140 2.21 2.65 0.42
CA ILE A 140 1.27 1.58 0.05
C ILE A 140 0.59 1.06 1.33
N SER A 141 -0.71 1.29 1.45
CA SER A 141 -1.51 1.04 2.66
C SER A 141 -0.87 1.59 3.93
N THR A 142 -0.52 2.88 3.90
CA THR A 142 0.03 3.60 5.04
C THR A 142 -0.82 4.79 5.44
N LEU A 143 -1.43 5.50 4.48
CA LEU A 143 -2.14 6.76 4.74
C LEU A 143 -3.39 6.58 5.60
N GLU A 144 -4.03 5.41 5.53
CA GLU A 144 -5.17 5.01 6.35
C GLU A 144 -4.86 4.91 7.84
N HIS A 145 -3.59 4.81 8.20
CA HIS A 145 -3.11 4.71 9.59
C HIS A 145 -2.66 6.06 10.16
N ILE A 146 -2.64 7.12 9.34
CA ILE A 146 -2.21 8.45 9.81
C ILE A 146 -3.21 9.00 10.81
N ASN A 147 -2.70 9.41 11.98
CA ASN A 147 -3.48 9.91 13.11
C ASN A 147 -4.48 8.89 13.70
N MET A 148 -4.25 7.58 13.48
CA MET A 148 -5.07 6.49 14.04
C MET A 148 -4.42 5.85 15.27
N ASP A 149 -5.11 4.90 15.90
CA ASP A 149 -4.56 4.10 16.99
C ASP A 149 -3.62 3.00 16.46
N ASN A 150 -2.31 3.28 16.51
CA ASN A 150 -1.26 2.37 16.08
C ASN A 150 -0.70 1.47 17.21
N THR A 151 -1.37 1.41 18.38
CA THR A 151 -0.90 0.60 19.53
C THR A 151 -0.70 -0.88 19.20
N ILE A 152 -1.43 -1.41 18.21
CA ILE A 152 -1.28 -2.78 17.71
C ILE A 152 0.12 -3.07 17.15
N TYR A 153 0.86 -2.04 16.74
CA TYR A 153 2.23 -2.13 16.24
C TYR A 153 3.28 -1.92 17.35
N GLY A 154 2.85 -1.84 18.62
CA GLY A 154 3.74 -1.78 19.80
C GLY A 154 3.98 -0.39 20.37
N GLU A 155 3.18 0.61 19.99
CA GLU A 155 3.39 2.00 20.41
C GLU A 155 2.54 2.41 21.63
N GLU A 156 3.19 2.98 22.65
CA GLU A 156 2.51 3.66 23.75
C GLU A 156 2.02 5.05 23.29
N LYS A 157 0.74 5.14 22.92
CA LYS A 157 -0.04 6.40 22.77
C LYS A 157 0.65 7.55 22.01
N LEU A 158 0.87 7.36 20.71
CA LEU A 158 0.81 8.48 19.75
C LEU A 158 -0.57 8.63 19.10
N SER A 159 -1.59 7.96 19.66
CA SER A 159 -2.95 7.88 19.12
C SER A 159 -3.55 9.27 18.90
N GLY A 160 -3.88 9.57 17.65
CA GLY A 160 -4.84 10.63 17.35
C GLY A 160 -6.19 10.29 17.97
N LYS A 161 -6.90 11.31 18.47
CA LYS A 161 -8.24 11.18 19.05
C LYS A 161 -9.28 11.17 17.93
N THR A 162 -9.24 10.21 17.01
CA THR A 162 -10.32 10.15 16.00
C THR A 162 -11.58 9.64 16.68
N HIS A 163 -12.66 10.43 16.56
CA HIS A 163 -13.98 10.02 17.01
C HIS A 163 -14.57 9.04 16.00
N ASP A 164 -15.24 8.00 16.52
CA ASP A 164 -15.96 7.03 15.69
C ASP A 164 -16.87 7.74 14.67
N GLY A 165 -16.76 7.35 13.41
CA GLY A 165 -17.65 7.80 12.35
C GLY A 165 -17.34 9.15 11.71
N VAL A 166 -16.21 9.80 12.05
CA VAL A 166 -15.75 11.03 11.36
C VAL A 166 -14.47 10.76 10.56
N PRO A 167 -14.41 11.12 9.27
CA PRO A 167 -13.18 11.04 8.48
C PRO A 167 -12.08 11.95 9.03
N ASP A 168 -10.87 11.42 9.14
CA ASP A 168 -9.69 12.18 9.53
C ASP A 168 -8.86 12.54 8.28
N PHE A 169 -8.51 13.82 8.14
CA PHE A 169 -7.82 14.36 6.98
C PHE A 169 -6.32 14.66 7.22
N ALA A 170 -5.73 14.20 8.33
CA ALA A 170 -4.32 14.45 8.66
C ALA A 170 -3.35 13.82 7.65
N TYR A 171 -3.77 12.80 6.89
CA TYR A 171 -3.02 12.29 5.75
C TYR A 171 -2.72 13.37 4.70
N ALA A 172 -3.51 14.45 4.62
CA ALA A 172 -3.26 15.56 3.70
C ALA A 172 -1.94 16.28 4.00
N ASP A 173 -1.49 16.32 5.26
CA ASP A 173 -0.19 16.89 5.60
C ASP A 173 0.96 16.00 5.12
N VAL A 174 0.78 14.68 5.13
CA VAL A 174 1.72 13.72 4.51
C VAL A 174 1.82 13.96 3.00
N ILE A 175 0.68 14.19 2.32
CA ILE A 175 0.69 14.51 0.87
C ILE A 175 1.47 15.81 0.59
N LYS A 176 1.33 16.85 1.44
CA LYS A 176 2.14 18.08 1.31
C LYS A 176 3.63 17.79 1.44
N GLU A 177 4.01 16.98 2.43
CA GLU A 177 5.40 16.60 2.66
C GLU A 177 5.96 15.79 1.49
N PHE A 178 5.20 14.84 0.95
CA PHE A 178 5.60 14.09 -0.24
C PHE A 178 5.82 15.01 -1.44
N ILE A 179 4.89 15.94 -1.71
CA ILE A 179 5.07 16.92 -2.78
C ILE A 179 6.31 17.78 -2.53
N ARG A 180 6.57 18.21 -1.29
CA ARG A 180 7.74 19.04 -0.93
C ARG A 180 9.07 18.34 -1.19
N ILE A 181 9.21 17.09 -0.73
CA ILE A 181 10.46 16.33 -0.82
C ILE A 181 10.68 15.68 -2.20
N LEU A 182 9.65 15.62 -3.04
CA LEU A 182 9.76 15.06 -4.38
C LEU A 182 10.38 16.07 -5.36
N LYS A 183 11.37 15.60 -6.14
CA LYS A 183 11.98 16.37 -7.22
C LYS A 183 10.98 16.68 -8.35
N PRO A 184 11.22 17.72 -9.15
CA PRO A 184 10.51 17.91 -10.41
C PRO A 184 10.61 16.65 -11.28
N CYS A 185 9.52 16.31 -11.98
CA CYS A 185 9.38 15.05 -12.74
C CYS A 185 9.47 13.75 -11.91
N GLY A 186 9.61 13.83 -10.58
CA GLY A 186 9.56 12.68 -9.70
C GLY A 186 8.16 12.08 -9.63
N LYS A 187 8.08 10.84 -9.15
CA LYS A 187 6.82 10.08 -9.04
C LYS A 187 6.46 9.72 -7.61
N ILE A 188 5.17 9.64 -7.31
CA ILE A 188 4.63 9.09 -6.06
C ILE A 188 3.69 7.94 -6.41
N TYR A 189 3.79 6.83 -5.68
CA TYR A 189 2.92 5.68 -5.78
C TYR A 189 2.20 5.48 -4.46
N ILE A 190 0.87 5.60 -4.46
CA ILE A 190 0.03 5.47 -3.26
C ILE A 190 -0.99 4.36 -3.48
N THR A 191 -1.27 3.59 -2.43
CA THR A 191 -2.51 2.81 -2.35
C THR A 191 -3.21 3.10 -1.03
N VAL A 192 -4.54 3.14 -1.07
CA VAL A 192 -5.40 3.26 0.10
C VAL A 192 -6.61 2.35 -0.03
N PRO A 193 -7.14 1.80 1.09
CA PRO A 193 -8.43 1.14 1.09
C PRO A 193 -9.51 2.15 0.70
N TYR A 194 -10.35 1.80 -0.28
CA TYR A 194 -11.32 2.71 -0.88
C TYR A 194 -12.72 2.10 -0.94
N GLY A 195 -13.72 2.91 -0.62
CA GLY A 195 -15.13 2.59 -0.81
C GLY A 195 -16.02 3.43 0.10
N LYS A 196 -16.96 2.79 0.78
CA LYS A 196 -17.77 3.47 1.80
C LYS A 196 -16.88 3.87 2.97
N PHE A 197 -17.02 5.09 3.48
CA PHE A 197 -16.24 5.51 4.64
C PHE A 197 -16.49 4.58 5.83
N GLU A 198 -15.40 4.10 6.43
CA GLU A 198 -15.43 3.34 7.68
C GLU A 198 -14.22 3.72 8.54
N ASN A 199 -14.46 4.00 9.82
CA ASN A 199 -13.39 4.10 10.82
C ASN A 199 -13.36 2.80 11.62
N HIS A 200 -12.20 2.12 11.60
CA HIS A 200 -11.94 0.84 12.26
C HIS A 200 -10.97 0.98 13.46
N GLY A 201 -10.75 2.21 13.95
CA GLY A 201 -9.91 2.56 15.09
C GLY A 201 -8.43 2.67 14.74
N PHE A 202 -7.82 1.59 14.23
CA PHE A 202 -6.42 1.58 13.82
C PHE A 202 -6.20 1.97 12.35
N PHE A 203 -7.27 2.00 11.56
CA PHE A 203 -7.27 2.50 10.19
C PHE A 203 -8.63 3.08 9.82
N GLN A 204 -8.66 3.86 8.73
CA GLN A 204 -9.88 4.31 8.09
C GLN A 204 -9.92 3.90 6.61
N GLN A 205 -11.07 3.44 6.13
CA GLN A 205 -11.31 3.27 4.70
C GLN A 205 -11.62 4.63 4.07
N PHE A 206 -10.90 4.98 3.02
CA PHE A 206 -11.09 6.23 2.29
C PHE A 206 -12.40 6.19 1.50
N ASP A 207 -13.14 7.28 1.57
CA ASP A 207 -14.26 7.53 0.67
C ASP A 207 -13.87 8.47 -0.48
N ARG A 208 -14.85 8.76 -1.33
CA ARG A 208 -14.71 9.69 -2.45
C ARG A 208 -14.15 11.04 -2.02
N LYS A 209 -14.67 11.65 -0.94
CA LYS A 209 -14.26 12.98 -0.48
C LYS A 209 -12.81 12.97 0.00
N MET A 210 -12.41 11.90 0.67
CA MET A 210 -11.04 11.73 1.14
C MET A 210 -10.06 11.55 -0.02
N LEU A 211 -10.43 10.76 -1.03
CA LEU A 211 -9.65 10.59 -2.24
C LEU A 211 -9.55 11.89 -3.04
N GLU A 212 -10.67 12.61 -3.20
CA GLU A 212 -10.73 13.92 -3.88
C GLU A 212 -9.74 14.92 -3.25
N LYS A 213 -9.59 14.90 -1.93
CA LYS A 213 -8.62 15.75 -1.23
C LYS A 213 -7.17 15.49 -1.68
N ILE A 214 -6.80 14.23 -1.95
CA ILE A 214 -5.47 13.88 -2.47
C ILE A 214 -5.35 14.35 -3.92
N THR A 215 -6.35 14.04 -4.75
CA THR A 215 -6.29 14.32 -6.18
C THR A 215 -6.34 15.81 -6.51
N ASP A 216 -7.01 16.63 -5.69
CA ASP A 216 -7.00 18.09 -5.81
C ASP A 216 -5.58 18.64 -5.63
N MET A 217 -4.89 18.19 -4.58
CA MET A 217 -3.50 18.60 -4.32
C MET A 217 -2.54 18.13 -5.42
N PHE A 218 -2.76 16.93 -5.97
CA PHE A 218 -2.00 16.43 -7.11
C PHE A 218 -2.29 17.20 -8.39
N SER A 219 -3.53 17.62 -8.63
CA SER A 219 -3.91 18.45 -9.79
C SER A 219 -3.18 19.79 -9.79
N GLU A 220 -2.94 20.37 -8.61
CA GLU A 220 -2.19 21.63 -8.47
C GLU A 220 -0.68 21.45 -8.73
N ALA A 221 -0.13 20.28 -8.40
CA ALA A 221 1.32 20.05 -8.41
C ALA A 221 1.84 19.24 -9.63
N GLY A 222 0.96 18.61 -10.40
CA GLY A 222 1.35 17.66 -11.45
C GLY A 222 0.19 16.97 -12.15
N THR A 223 0.48 15.77 -12.66
CA THR A 223 -0.51 14.88 -13.29
C THR A 223 -0.59 13.59 -12.50
N PHE A 224 -1.75 12.97 -12.45
CA PHE A 224 -1.91 11.66 -11.81
C PHE A 224 -2.85 10.76 -12.59
N GLU A 225 -2.71 9.45 -12.35
CA GLU A 225 -3.64 8.42 -12.78
C GLU A 225 -4.12 7.64 -11.57
N THR A 226 -5.35 7.15 -11.64
CA THR A 226 -5.92 6.26 -10.63
C THR A 226 -6.32 4.93 -11.24
N ASP A 227 -6.08 3.87 -10.48
CA ASP A 227 -6.57 2.51 -10.74
C ASP A 227 -7.40 2.06 -9.53
N PHE A 228 -8.48 1.35 -9.78
CA PHE A 228 -9.34 0.80 -8.73
C PHE A 228 -9.38 -0.71 -8.82
N PHE A 229 -9.31 -1.34 -7.66
CA PHE A 229 -9.41 -2.78 -7.51
C PHE A 229 -10.56 -3.12 -6.57
N ARG A 230 -11.35 -4.13 -6.91
CA ARG A 230 -12.34 -4.71 -6.00
C ARG A 230 -12.14 -6.20 -5.86
N TYR A 231 -12.24 -6.67 -4.62
CA TYR A 231 -12.26 -8.08 -4.28
C TYR A 231 -13.68 -8.64 -4.40
N PHE A 232 -13.79 -9.78 -5.06
CA PHE A 232 -14.98 -10.60 -5.19
C PHE A 232 -14.69 -12.00 -4.62
N PRO A 233 -15.72 -12.82 -4.35
CA PRO A 233 -15.52 -14.17 -3.81
C PRO A 233 -14.59 -15.07 -4.62
N ASP A 234 -14.41 -14.78 -5.92
CA ASP A 234 -13.52 -15.50 -6.84
C ASP A 234 -12.16 -14.81 -7.06
N GLY A 235 -11.98 -13.54 -6.70
CA GLY A 235 -10.69 -12.86 -6.86
C GLY A 235 -10.77 -11.34 -7.00
N TRP A 236 -9.62 -10.73 -7.23
CA TRP A 236 -9.44 -9.30 -7.44
C TRP A 236 -9.59 -8.92 -8.92
N ARG A 237 -10.19 -7.76 -9.18
CA ARG A 237 -10.38 -7.22 -10.54
C ARG A 237 -10.05 -5.74 -10.59
N PHE A 238 -9.49 -5.29 -11.71
CA PHE A 238 -9.58 -3.88 -12.10
C PHE A 238 -11.04 -3.53 -12.34
N ILE A 239 -11.49 -2.40 -11.80
CA ILE A 239 -12.89 -1.98 -11.83
C ILE A 239 -12.96 -0.45 -11.91
N SER A 240 -14.14 0.11 -12.14
CA SER A 240 -14.34 1.56 -12.09
C SER A 240 -14.34 2.07 -10.64
N ARG A 241 -14.12 3.38 -10.43
CA ARG A 241 -14.26 4.00 -9.11
C ARG A 241 -15.67 3.81 -8.57
N GLU A 242 -16.67 4.04 -9.42
CA GLU A 242 -18.09 4.00 -9.08
C GLU A 242 -18.48 2.60 -8.56
N ASP A 243 -17.93 1.56 -9.17
CA ASP A 243 -18.11 0.18 -8.73
C ASP A 243 -17.29 -0.18 -7.47
N CYS A 244 -16.54 0.76 -6.88
CA CYS A 244 -15.91 0.58 -5.57
C CYS A 244 -16.57 1.43 -4.46
N ASP A 245 -17.42 2.42 -4.79
CA ASP A 245 -17.92 3.41 -3.83
C ASP A 245 -18.71 2.79 -2.65
N ASP A 246 -19.29 1.60 -2.84
CA ASP A 246 -20.04 0.85 -1.83
C ASP A 246 -19.20 -0.26 -1.15
N ALA A 247 -17.93 -0.44 -1.54
CA ALA A 247 -17.09 -1.46 -0.94
C ALA A 247 -16.92 -1.21 0.57
N GLU A 248 -16.90 -2.28 1.36
CA GLU A 248 -16.71 -2.25 2.82
C GLU A 248 -15.44 -3.03 3.19
N SER A 249 -14.73 -2.61 4.23
CA SER A 249 -13.55 -3.31 4.73
C SER A 249 -13.89 -4.36 5.77
N PHE A 250 -13.03 -5.37 5.89
CA PHE A 250 -12.99 -6.30 6.99
C PHE A 250 -11.77 -6.00 7.87
N ASN A 251 -12.01 -5.87 9.17
CA ASN A 251 -10.97 -5.71 10.18
C ASN A 251 -10.65 -7.08 10.81
N PRO A 252 -9.51 -7.71 10.49
CA PRO A 252 -9.16 -9.05 10.99
C PRO A 252 -8.81 -9.09 12.48
N HIS A 253 -8.52 -7.94 13.10
CA HIS A 253 -8.20 -7.86 14.53
C HIS A 253 -9.46 -7.79 15.40
N THR A 254 -10.55 -7.22 14.88
CA THR A 254 -11.81 -7.05 15.64
C THR A 254 -12.95 -7.94 15.15
N GLY A 255 -12.84 -8.50 13.95
CA GLY A 255 -13.92 -9.25 13.30
C GLY A 255 -14.96 -8.35 12.60
N ARG A 256 -14.88 -7.02 12.74
CA ARG A 256 -15.85 -6.08 12.18
C ARG A 256 -15.78 -6.08 10.64
N GLY A 257 -16.93 -6.10 9.99
CA GLY A 257 -17.01 -6.11 8.52
C GLY A 257 -16.76 -7.48 7.88
N TRP A 258 -16.76 -8.56 8.68
CA TRP A 258 -16.73 -9.92 8.17
C TRP A 258 -17.97 -10.22 7.31
N LYS A 259 -17.76 -10.92 6.20
CA LYS A 259 -18.80 -11.43 5.30
C LYS A 259 -18.37 -12.82 4.79
N ASP A 260 -19.30 -13.54 4.19
CA ASP A 260 -19.07 -14.90 3.64
C ASP A 260 -18.33 -14.91 2.28
N ASP A 261 -17.66 -13.81 1.94
CA ASP A 261 -16.82 -13.66 0.73
C ASP A 261 -15.34 -13.99 0.97
N PHE A 262 -14.97 -14.22 2.23
CA PHE A 262 -13.60 -14.48 2.66
C PHE A 262 -12.62 -13.37 2.24
N ALA A 263 -13.07 -12.11 2.23
CA ALA A 263 -12.15 -10.99 2.13
C ALA A 263 -11.17 -11.05 3.32
N ALA A 264 -9.87 -10.95 3.04
CA ALA A 264 -8.85 -10.98 4.09
C ALA A 264 -8.75 -9.63 4.83
N HIS A 265 -9.03 -8.51 4.15
CA HIS A 265 -9.06 -7.18 4.75
C HIS A 265 -9.99 -6.25 3.93
N SER A 266 -9.43 -5.31 3.18
CA SER A 266 -10.22 -4.35 2.41
C SER A 266 -10.75 -4.98 1.13
N ARG A 267 -11.97 -4.58 0.73
CA ARG A 267 -12.59 -5.08 -0.52
C ARG A 267 -12.43 -4.14 -1.69
N GLY A 268 -12.06 -2.88 -1.44
CA GLY A 268 -11.79 -1.90 -2.47
C GLY A 268 -10.45 -1.23 -2.19
N ILE A 269 -9.67 -1.01 -3.24
CA ILE A 269 -8.37 -0.33 -3.18
C ILE A 269 -8.34 0.71 -4.29
N CYS A 270 -7.93 1.93 -3.94
CA CYS A 270 -7.54 2.94 -4.91
C CYS A 270 -6.00 3.00 -4.95
N ALA A 271 -5.44 2.89 -6.15
CA ALA A 271 -4.02 3.08 -6.41
C ALA A 271 -3.81 4.35 -7.23
N ILE A 272 -2.82 5.16 -6.86
CA ILE A 272 -2.55 6.48 -7.45
C ILE A 272 -1.09 6.55 -7.88
N GLU A 273 -0.85 6.77 -9.17
CA GLU A 273 0.46 7.18 -9.69
C GLU A 273 0.43 8.69 -9.94
N PHE A 274 1.23 9.45 -9.22
CA PHE A 274 1.41 10.89 -9.43
C PHE A 274 2.78 11.19 -10.03
N LYS A 275 2.84 12.18 -10.92
CA LYS A 275 4.06 12.73 -11.49
C LYS A 275 4.08 14.24 -11.33
N LYS A 276 5.10 14.75 -10.63
CA LYS A 276 5.25 16.19 -10.38
C LYS A 276 5.66 16.95 -11.63
N ASN A 277 5.16 18.17 -11.78
CA ASN A 277 5.52 19.06 -12.86
C ASN A 277 7.03 19.33 -12.92
N LYS A 278 7.53 19.62 -14.13
CA LYS A 278 8.95 19.91 -14.38
C LYS A 278 9.41 21.22 -13.74
N THR A 279 8.48 22.15 -13.51
CA THR A 279 8.76 23.45 -12.91
C THR A 279 8.48 23.41 -11.42
N GLY A 280 9.53 23.48 -10.60
CA GLY A 280 9.37 24.09 -9.29
C GLY A 280 9.05 25.55 -9.56
N ILE A 281 7.83 26.00 -9.26
CA ILE A 281 7.56 27.43 -9.28
C ILE A 281 8.45 28.01 -8.18
N SER A 282 9.36 28.86 -8.63
CA SER A 282 10.25 29.72 -7.85
C SER A 282 9.48 30.53 -6.82
#